data_AF-A0A850BKH2-F1
#
_entry.id   AF-A0A850BKH2-F1
#
_cell.length_a   1.000
_cell.length_b   1.000
_cell.length_c   1.000
_cell.angle_alpha   90.00
_cell.angle_beta   90.00
_cell.angle_gamma   90.00
#
_symmetry.space_group_name_H-M   'P 1'
#
loop_
_entity.id
_entity.type
_entity.pdbx_description
1 polymer ?
#
loop_
_entity_poly.entity_id
_entity_poly.type
_entity_poly.pdbx_seq_one_letter_code
_entity_poly.pdbx_strand_id
1 'polypeptide(L)' 'MLSPSLGQKMAEQLISKAADELGLRTDVLARSDALRIMEKLAEEKGIVGVTARFAKSRVHLWNH' A
#
# COMPACT_ATOMS: atom_id res chain seq x y z
N MET A 1 -16.92 -1.99 -19.32
CA MET A 1 -16.54 -2.27 -17.93
C MET A 1 -15.03 -2.14 -17.84
N LEU A 2 -14.50 -1.10 -17.19
CA LEU A 2 -13.06 -1.00 -16.97
C LEU A 2 -12.70 -2.06 -15.92
N SER A 3 -12.05 -3.11 -16.42
CA SER A 3 -11.82 -4.41 -15.82
C SER A 3 -11.09 -4.33 -14.47
N PRO A 4 -11.28 -5.29 -13.53
CA PRO A 4 -10.50 -5.46 -12.30
C PRO A 4 -8.98 -5.30 -12.47
N SER A 5 -8.46 -5.58 -13.67
CA SER A 5 -7.05 -5.38 -14.03
C SER A 5 -6.59 -3.93 -13.97
N LEU A 6 -7.46 -2.94 -14.23
CA LEU A 6 -7.12 -1.52 -14.10
C LEU A 6 -6.92 -1.16 -12.62
N GLY A 7 -7.80 -1.64 -11.74
CA GLY A 7 -7.66 -1.44 -10.30
C GLY A 7 -6.36 -2.06 -9.76
N GLN A 8 -6.04 -3.28 -10.20
CA GLN A 8 -4.79 -3.94 -9.84
C GLN A 8 -3.56 -3.17 -10.32
N LYS A 9 -3.52 -2.75 -11.59
CA LYS A 9 -2.40 -1.99 -12.15
C LYS A 9 -2.19 -0.65 -11.44
N MET A 10 -3.28 0.05 -11.12
CA MET A 10 -3.21 1.30 -10.35
C MET A 10 -2.69 1.05 -8.93
N ALA A 11 -3.12 -0.03 -8.28
CA ALA A 11 -2.61 -0.39 -6.95
C ALA A 11 -1.10 -0.70 -7.00
N GLU A 12 -0.65 -1.49 -7.98
CA GLU A 12 0.77 -1.79 -8.19
C GLU A 12 1.60 -0.53 -8.42
N GLN A 13 1.09 0.41 -9.23
CA GLN A 13 1.76 1.70 -9.46
C GLN A 13 1.86 2.55 -8.19
N LEU A 14 0.79 2.63 -7.40
CA LEU A 14 0.79 3.37 -6.14
C LEU A 14 1.75 2.76 -5.12
N ILE A 15 1.78 1.43 -5.02
CA ILE A 15 2.70 0.69 -4.13
C ILE A 15 4.14 0.90 -4.58
N SER A 16 4.44 0.76 -5.88
CA SER A 16 5.79 0.97 -6.42
C SER A 16 6.27 2.39 -6.16
N LYS A 17 5.43 3.39 -6.44
CA LYS A 17 5.75 4.80 -6.19
C LYS A 17 6.05 5.05 -4.71
N ALA A 18 5.21 4.54 -3.81
CA ALA A 18 5.43 4.70 -2.38
C ALA A 18 6.69 3.97 -1.89
N ALA A 19 7.01 2.80 -2.45
CA ALA A 19 8.24 2.08 -2.15
C ALA A 19 9.48 2.86 -2.61
N ASP A 20 9.45 3.42 -3.83
CA ASP A 20 10.52 4.26 -4.37
C ASP A 20 10.75 5.52 -3.52
N GLU A 21 9.67 6.20 -3.12
CA GLU A 21 9.73 7.38 -2.24
C GLU A 21 10.33 7.06 -0.86
N LEU A 22 10.14 5.84 -0.38
CA LEU A 22 10.69 5.36 0.89
C LEU A 22 12.12 4.77 0.74
N GLY A 23 12.67 4.73 -0.49
CA GLY A 23 13.97 4.12 -0.76
C GLY A 23 13.98 2.61 -0.52
N LEU A 24 12.82 1.95 -0.60
CA LEU A 24 12.68 0.53 -0.33
C LEU A 24 13.04 -0.30 -1.57
N ARG A 25 13.81 -1.34 -1.34
CA ARG A 25 14.15 -2.33 -2.35
C ARG A 25 12.96 -3.26 -2.58
N THR A 26 12.33 -3.14 -3.75
CA THR A 26 11.13 -3.90 -4.13
C THR A 26 11.39 -5.39 -4.38
N ASP A 27 12.65 -5.80 -4.53
CA ASP A 27 13.06 -7.20 -4.72
C ASP A 27 12.96 -8.05 -3.44
N VAL A 28 12.99 -7.42 -2.26
CA VAL A 28 12.82 -8.09 -0.97
C VAL A 28 12.02 -7.20 -0.02
N LEU A 29 10.70 -7.17 -0.17
CA LEU A 29 9.82 -6.45 0.76
C LEU A 29 9.56 -7.30 2.01
N ALA A 30 10.12 -6.88 3.15
CA ALA A 30 9.76 -7.45 4.43
C ALA A 30 8.39 -6.94 4.88
N ARG A 31 7.75 -7.64 5.84
CA ARG A 31 6.46 -7.20 6.41
C ARG A 31 6.52 -5.78 6.98
N SER A 32 7.65 -5.38 7.56
CA SER A 32 7.91 -4.02 8.03
C SER A 32 7.84 -2.98 6.91
N ASP A 33 8.30 -3.34 5.71
CA ASP A 33 8.35 -2.47 4.56
C ASP A 33 6.96 -2.29 3.97
N ALA A 34 6.17 -3.37 3.91
CA ALA A 34 4.76 -3.29 3.56
C ALA A 34 3.96 -2.37 4.51
N LEU A 35 4.23 -2.43 5.82
CA LEU A 35 3.61 -1.51 6.79
C LEU A 35 4.01 -0.05 6.56
N ARG A 36 5.28 0.22 6.26
CA ARG A 36 5.76 1.58 5.93
C ARG A 36 5.13 2.12 4.65
N ILE A 37 5.02 1.30 3.61
CA ILE A 37 4.32 1.67 2.37
C ILE A 37 2.86 2.02 2.66
N MET A 38 2.19 1.21 3.48
CA MET A 38 0.79 1.44 3.86
C MET A 38 0.61 2.70 4.71
N GLU A 39 1.57 3.02 5.57
CA GLU A 39 1.61 4.28 6.31
C GLU A 39 1.75 5.47 5.37
N LYS A 40 2.67 5.38 4.41
CA LYS A 40 2.85 6.42 3.39
C LYS A 40 1.58 6.64 2.58
N LEU A 41 0.96 5.57 2.10
CA LEU A 41 -0.30 5.65 1.36
C LEU A 41 -1.47 6.16 2.22
N ALA A 42 -1.43 5.97 3.54
CA ALA A 42 -2.44 6.50 4.46
C ALA A 42 -2.40 8.04 4.60
N GLU A 43 -1.28 8.68 4.26
CA GLU A 43 -1.14 10.14 4.21
C GLU A 43 -1.88 10.76 3.01
N GLU A 44 -2.15 9.96 1.97
CA GLU A 44 -2.85 10.42 0.77
C GLU A 44 -4.29 10.82 1.07
N LYS A 45 -4.74 11.89 0.42
CA LYS A 45 -6.13 12.34 0.53
C LYS A 45 -7.05 11.44 -0.29
N GLY A 46 -8.30 11.31 0.15
CA GLY A 46 -9.33 10.57 -0.58
C GLY A 46 -9.28 9.05 -0.37
N ILE A 47 -9.77 8.31 -1.38
CA ILE A 47 -10.07 6.88 -1.25
C ILE A 47 -8.82 6.02 -1.00
N VAL A 48 -7.67 6.41 -1.54
CA VAL A 48 -6.39 5.69 -1.35
C VAL A 48 -5.99 5.69 0.12
N GLY A 49 -5.91 6.85 0.77
CA GLY A 49 -5.51 6.91 2.16
C GLY A 49 -6.55 6.39 3.15
N VAL A 50 -7.85 6.44 2.80
CA VAL A 50 -8.88 5.73 3.58
C VAL A 50 -8.65 4.22 3.50
N THR A 51 -8.47 3.68 2.28
CA THR A 51 -8.27 2.24 2.05
C THR A 51 -6.99 1.73 2.73
N ALA A 52 -5.89 2.47 2.63
CA ALA A 52 -4.62 2.13 3.26
C ALA A 52 -4.73 2.05 4.80
N ARG A 53 -5.46 2.98 5.44
CA ARG A 53 -5.71 2.94 6.90
C ARG A 53 -6.49 1.70 7.33
N PHE A 54 -7.54 1.33 6.59
CA PHE A 54 -8.28 0.10 6.87
C PHE A 54 -7.42 -1.14 6.68
N ALA A 55 -6.67 -1.21 5.58
CA ALA A 55 -5.81 -2.36 5.32
C ALA A 55 -4.69 -2.47 6.38
N LYS A 56 -4.14 -1.35 6.87
CA LYS A 56 -3.15 -1.34 7.98
C LYS A 56 -3.76 -1.88 9.28
N SER A 57 -4.99 -1.49 9.60
CA SER A 57 -5.71 -1.99 10.78
C SER A 57 -5.88 -3.51 10.73
N ARG A 58 -6.26 -4.06 9.57
CA ARG A 58 -6.38 -5.52 9.38
C ARG A 58 -5.06 -6.27 9.58
N VAL A 59 -3.94 -5.71 9.11
CA VAL A 59 -2.61 -6.30 9.30
C VAL A 59 -2.19 -6.27 10.77
N HIS A 60 -2.56 -5.23 11.52
CA HIS A 60 -2.36 -5.16 12.95
C HIS A 60 -3.19 -6.20 13.71
N LEU A 61 -4.47 -6.35 13.37
CA LEU A 61 -5.40 -7.27 14.04
C LEU A 61 -5.06 -8.75 13.85
N TRP A 62 -4.41 -9.13 12.74
CA TRP A 62 -3.93 -10.50 12.56
C TRP A 62 -2.80 -10.88 13.53
N ASN A 63 -2.13 -9.90 14.14
CA ASN A 63 -0.94 -10.11 14.96
C ASN A 63 -1.26 -10.29 16.46
N HIS A 64 -2.52 -10.60 16.80
CA HIS A 64 -3.00 -10.80 18.15
C HIS A 64 -3.82 -12.09 18.27
#